data_AF-A0A3M2EIZ3-F1
#
_entry.id   AF-A0A3M2EIZ3-F1
#
_cell.length_a   1.000
_cell.length_b   1.000
_cell.length_c   1.000
_cell.angle_alpha   90.00
_cell.angle_beta   90.00
_cell.angle_gamma   90.00
#
_symmetry.space_group_name_H-M   'P 1'
#
loop_
_entity.id
_entity.type
_entity.pdbx_description
1 polymer ?
#
loop_
_entity_poly.entity_id
_entity_poly.type
_entity_poly.pdbx_seq_one_letter_code
_entity_poly.pdbx_strand_id
1 'polypeptide(L)'
;MDWTAPVDAYCERLHPGFWAEPLNALTNLAYLAVGVVMLARARRAGDGGAVVLSILLCAIAVGSFLFHTVARRWAGLADVLPIAAFIIAYVFLACRRFLGLPVAAAALAAALVPPFSAAVAWALRAALGGLGGSEGYLGTLMLFAAFALALARRDPPLARMIGAGGAILAVSILARSIDGAVCAIFPPGTHFLWHLLNAAMFWVMIPLIMSRRAALAQATVRG
;
A
#
# COMPACT_ATOMS: atom_id res chain seq x y z
N MET A 1 26.25 7.95 5.39
CA MET A 1 25.17 7.42 6.24
C MET A 1 25.56 6.03 6.71
N ASP A 2 25.39 5.71 7.98
CA ASP A 2 25.53 4.34 8.47
C ASP A 2 24.27 3.55 8.09
N TRP A 3 24.38 2.72 7.04
CA TRP A 3 23.30 1.90 6.50
C TRP A 3 23.01 0.64 7.32
N THR A 4 23.95 0.25 8.18
CA THR A 4 23.85 -0.92 9.05
C THR A 4 23.34 -0.61 10.44
N ALA A 5 23.19 0.68 10.78
CA ALA A 5 22.58 1.13 12.01
C ALA A 5 21.23 0.44 12.26
N PRO A 6 20.98 -0.06 13.48
CA PRO A 6 19.70 -0.65 13.84
C PRO A 6 18.59 0.40 13.82
N VAL A 7 17.38 -0.05 13.52
CA VAL A 7 16.15 0.73 13.58
C VAL A 7 15.20 0.04 14.53
N ASP A 8 14.77 0.76 15.56
CA ASP A 8 13.76 0.31 16.50
C ASP A 8 12.54 1.23 16.39
N ALA A 9 11.39 0.67 16.03
CA ALA A 9 10.21 1.44 15.61
C ALA A 9 8.88 0.86 16.09
N TYR A 10 8.83 -0.40 16.53
CA TYR A 10 7.59 -1.13 16.81
C TYR A 10 7.64 -1.84 18.15
N CYS A 11 6.50 -1.93 18.85
CA CYS A 11 6.42 -2.49 20.20
C CYS A 11 7.03 -3.88 20.33
N GLU A 12 6.82 -4.73 19.32
CA GLU A 12 7.16 -6.15 19.40
C GLU A 12 8.67 -6.35 19.60
N ARG A 13 9.51 -5.42 19.13
CA ARG A 13 10.96 -5.52 19.21
C ARG A 13 11.47 -5.19 20.62
N LEU A 14 11.87 -6.23 21.36
CA LEU A 14 12.46 -6.09 22.69
C LEU A 14 14.00 -6.28 22.72
N HIS A 15 14.59 -6.71 21.60
CA HIS A 15 16.02 -7.02 21.48
C HIS A 15 16.48 -6.98 20.00
N PRO A 16 17.78 -6.94 19.69
CA PRO A 16 18.28 -6.85 18.31
C PRO A 16 18.25 -8.18 17.52
N GLY A 17 17.60 -9.22 18.06
CA GLY A 17 17.58 -10.55 17.45
C GLY A 17 16.80 -10.62 16.15
N PHE A 18 17.10 -11.65 15.34
CA PHE A 18 16.41 -11.91 14.07
C PHE A 18 14.92 -12.17 14.24
N TRP A 19 14.52 -12.81 15.34
CA TRP A 19 13.14 -13.12 15.69
C TRP A 19 12.60 -12.21 16.78
N ALA A 20 13.07 -10.96 16.83
CA ALA A 20 12.56 -10.01 17.80
C ALA A 20 11.15 -9.50 17.46
N GLU A 21 10.69 -9.65 16.21
CA GLU A 21 9.34 -9.27 15.78
C GLU A 21 8.66 -10.40 14.99
N PRO A 22 8.37 -11.56 15.61
CA PRO A 22 7.86 -12.72 14.90
C PRO A 22 6.48 -12.50 14.26
N LEU A 23 5.55 -11.79 14.91
CA LEU A 23 4.23 -11.50 14.33
C LEU A 23 4.36 -10.54 13.16
N ASN A 24 5.12 -9.45 13.32
CA ASN A 24 5.33 -8.51 12.23
C ASN A 24 6.05 -9.16 11.05
N ALA A 25 7.05 -10.02 11.29
CA ALA A 25 7.73 -10.76 10.24
C ALA A 25 6.78 -11.75 9.54
N LEU A 26 6.09 -12.62 10.28
CA LEU A 26 5.28 -13.71 9.69
C LEU A 26 4.01 -13.21 8.98
N THR A 27 3.41 -12.11 9.43
CA THR A 27 2.23 -11.54 8.76
C THR A 27 2.50 -11.06 7.33
N ASN A 28 3.77 -10.85 6.95
CA ASN A 28 4.16 -10.59 5.56
C ASN A 28 3.89 -11.75 4.61
N LEU A 29 3.70 -12.98 5.12
CA LEU A 29 3.22 -14.11 4.31
C LEU A 29 1.85 -13.82 3.69
N ALA A 30 1.02 -12.97 4.31
CA ALA A 30 -0.25 -12.54 3.73
C ALA A 30 -0.04 -11.73 2.45
N TYR A 31 0.89 -10.78 2.44
CA TYR A 31 1.25 -10.04 1.22
C TYR A 31 1.77 -10.97 0.13
N LEU A 32 2.66 -11.91 0.49
CA LEU A 32 3.23 -12.86 -0.46
C LEU A 32 2.14 -13.76 -1.06
N ALA A 33 1.22 -14.29 -0.25
CA ALA A 33 0.12 -15.10 -0.72
C ALA A 33 -0.79 -14.34 -1.69
N VAL A 34 -1.20 -13.11 -1.34
CA VAL A 34 -2.00 -12.25 -2.23
C VAL A 34 -1.23 -11.95 -3.53
N GLY A 35 0.05 -11.58 -3.44
CA GLY A 35 0.90 -11.28 -4.58
C GLY A 35 1.04 -12.45 -5.55
N VAL A 36 1.29 -13.67 -5.06
CA VAL A 36 1.40 -14.88 -5.89
C VAL A 36 0.07 -15.23 -6.56
N VAL A 37 -1.04 -15.17 -5.82
CA VAL A 37 -2.37 -15.44 -6.39
C VAL A 37 -2.72 -14.41 -7.47
N MET A 38 -2.49 -13.12 -7.20
CA MET A 38 -2.77 -12.06 -8.17
C MET A 38 -1.84 -12.12 -9.37
N LEU A 39 -0.58 -12.51 -9.19
CA LEU A 39 0.36 -12.70 -10.31
C LEU A 39 -0.13 -13.80 -11.26
N ALA A 40 -0.58 -14.93 -10.72
CA ALA A 40 -1.13 -16.02 -11.51
C ALA A 40 -2.39 -15.58 -12.28
N ARG A 41 -3.32 -14.87 -11.61
CA ARG A 41 -4.53 -14.33 -12.24
C ARG A 41 -4.22 -13.30 -13.32
N ALA A 42 -3.30 -12.37 -13.04
CA ALA A 42 -2.89 -11.31 -13.96
C ALA A 42 -2.23 -11.86 -15.22
N ARG A 43 -1.38 -12.89 -15.08
CA ARG A 43 -0.76 -13.59 -16.22
C ARG A 43 -1.80 -14.28 -17.10
N ARG A 44 -2.76 -15.00 -16.50
CA ARG A 44 -3.86 -15.63 -17.26
C ARG A 44 -4.72 -14.62 -18.01
N ALA A 45 -4.94 -13.44 -17.42
CA ALA A 45 -5.65 -12.34 -18.07
C ALA A 45 -4.80 -11.53 -19.07
N GLY A 46 -3.51 -11.87 -19.22
CA GLY A 46 -2.56 -11.12 -20.04
C GLY A 46 -2.39 -9.66 -19.61
N ASP A 47 -2.63 -9.32 -18.34
CA ASP A 47 -2.62 -7.93 -17.84
C ASP A 47 -1.25 -7.54 -17.28
N GLY A 48 -0.39 -6.99 -18.14
CA GLY A 48 0.95 -6.53 -17.75
C GLY A 48 0.96 -5.53 -16.59
N GLY A 49 -0.04 -4.64 -16.50
CA GLY A 49 -0.14 -3.69 -15.39
C GLY A 49 -0.41 -4.38 -14.06
N ALA A 50 -1.35 -5.33 -14.03
CA ALA A 50 -1.63 -6.12 -12.84
C ALA A 50 -0.48 -7.09 -12.50
N VAL A 51 0.28 -7.57 -13.49
CA VAL A 51 1.51 -8.35 -13.26
C VAL A 51 2.54 -7.50 -12.51
N VAL A 52 2.79 -6.27 -12.95
CA VAL A 52 3.71 -5.34 -12.27
C VAL A 52 3.27 -5.09 -10.82
N LEU A 53 1.99 -4.78 -10.60
CA LEU A 53 1.46 -4.58 -9.24
C LEU A 53 1.65 -5.83 -8.36
N SER A 54 1.43 -7.02 -8.91
CA SER A 54 1.57 -8.27 -8.17
C SER A 54 3.03 -8.59 -7.81
N ILE A 55 3.98 -8.29 -8.72
CA ILE A 55 5.43 -8.41 -8.44
C ILE A 55 5.85 -7.42 -7.37
N LEU A 56 5.40 -6.17 -7.46
CA LEU A 56 5.66 -5.15 -6.45
C LEU A 56 5.11 -5.59 -5.09
N LEU A 57 3.93 -6.20 -5.02
CA LEU A 57 3.39 -6.75 -3.77
C LEU A 57 4.25 -7.88 -3.19
N CYS A 58 4.77 -8.78 -4.02
CA CYS A 58 5.75 -9.77 -3.55
C CYS A 58 7.04 -9.11 -3.04
N ALA A 59 7.50 -8.04 -3.69
CA ALA A 59 8.66 -7.27 -3.24
C ALA A 59 8.40 -6.55 -1.91
N ILE A 60 7.20 -6.02 -1.69
CA ILE A 60 6.76 -5.48 -0.38
C ILE A 60 6.86 -6.58 0.68
N ALA A 61 6.34 -7.78 0.41
CA ALA A 61 6.40 -8.90 1.36
C ALA A 61 7.84 -9.24 1.77
N VAL A 62 8.76 -9.32 0.79
CA VAL A 62 10.18 -9.62 1.06
C VAL A 62 10.86 -8.46 1.80
N GLY A 63 10.67 -7.23 1.34
CA GLY A 63 11.27 -6.04 1.95
C GLY A 63 10.84 -5.85 3.40
N SER A 64 9.55 -5.98 3.67
CA SER A 64 8.99 -5.87 5.02
C SER A 64 9.43 -7.02 5.92
N PHE A 65 9.45 -8.26 5.43
CA PHE A 65 10.01 -9.39 6.18
C PHE A 65 11.47 -9.15 6.56
N LEU A 66 12.28 -8.64 5.63
CA LEU A 66 13.67 -8.27 5.91
C LEU A 66 13.75 -7.18 6.98
N PHE A 67 12.90 -6.16 6.93
CA PHE A 67 12.89 -5.11 7.95
C PHE A 67 12.57 -5.66 9.34
N HIS A 68 11.52 -6.46 9.49
CA HIS A 68 11.11 -7.01 10.79
C HIS A 68 12.04 -8.10 11.33
N THR A 69 12.95 -8.62 10.51
CA THR A 69 13.95 -9.58 10.97
C THR A 69 15.30 -8.92 11.26
N VAL A 70 15.88 -8.21 10.28
CA VAL A 70 17.22 -7.63 10.41
C VAL A 70 17.25 -6.22 11.00
N ALA A 71 16.15 -5.47 10.90
CA ALA A 71 15.96 -4.13 11.48
C ALA A 71 17.11 -3.15 11.24
N ARG A 72 17.58 -3.04 9.99
CA ARG A 72 18.62 -2.08 9.58
C ARG A 72 18.06 -1.02 8.65
N ARG A 73 18.71 0.15 8.58
CA ARG A 73 18.28 1.26 7.70
C ARG A 73 18.11 0.85 6.23
N TRP A 74 19.01 0.02 5.69
CA TRP A 74 18.85 -0.48 4.32
C TRP A 74 17.60 -1.36 4.16
N ALA A 75 17.25 -2.15 5.18
CA ALA A 75 16.06 -3.00 5.17
C ALA A 75 14.80 -2.13 5.29
N GLY A 76 14.87 -1.01 6.01
CA GLY A 76 13.81 -0.01 6.05
C GLY A 76 13.51 0.56 4.67
N LEU A 77 14.54 0.85 3.86
CA LEU A 77 14.35 1.24 2.46
C LEU A 77 13.76 0.10 1.61
N ALA A 78 14.21 -1.14 1.83
CA ALA A 78 13.68 -2.29 1.13
C ALA A 78 12.19 -2.52 1.43
N ASP A 79 11.71 -2.15 2.63
CA ASP A 79 10.30 -2.16 3.02
C ASP A 79 9.51 -1.04 2.32
N VAL A 80 9.97 0.21 2.39
CA VAL A 80 9.16 1.35 1.93
C VAL A 80 9.21 1.63 0.43
N LEU A 81 10.31 1.33 -0.27
CA LEU A 81 10.46 1.66 -1.69
C LEU A 81 9.50 0.85 -2.59
N PRO A 82 9.31 -0.47 -2.41
CA PRO A 82 8.32 -1.23 -3.17
C PRO A 82 6.88 -0.73 -2.93
N ILE A 83 6.57 -0.26 -1.71
CA ILE A 83 5.26 0.34 -1.39
C ILE A 83 5.04 1.62 -2.21
N ALA A 84 6.02 2.53 -2.21
CA ALA A 84 5.94 3.76 -3.00
C ALA A 84 5.79 3.46 -4.50
N ALA A 85 6.58 2.52 -5.03
CA ALA A 85 6.48 2.10 -6.42
C ALA A 85 5.11 1.50 -6.75
N PHE A 86 4.52 0.70 -5.84
CA PHE A 86 3.17 0.16 -5.99
C PHE A 86 2.14 1.28 -6.10
N ILE A 87 2.17 2.26 -5.18
CA ILE A 87 1.20 3.37 -5.17
C ILE A 87 1.29 4.17 -6.47
N ILE A 88 2.50 4.51 -6.92
CA ILE A 88 2.74 5.25 -8.18
C ILE A 88 2.18 4.46 -9.37
N ALA A 89 2.53 3.17 -9.48
CA ALA A 89 2.04 2.30 -10.55
C ALA A 89 0.52 2.15 -10.51
N TYR A 90 -0.06 2.01 -9.32
CA TYR A 90 -1.50 1.88 -9.14
C TYR A 90 -2.23 3.16 -9.56
N VAL A 91 -1.76 4.33 -9.13
CA VAL A 91 -2.35 5.63 -9.50
C VAL A 91 -2.28 5.85 -11.01
N PHE A 92 -1.14 5.54 -11.64
CA PHE A 92 -1.02 5.58 -13.09
C PHE A 92 -2.10 4.72 -13.77
N LEU A 93 -2.22 3.45 -13.36
CA LEU A 93 -3.20 2.52 -13.93
C LEU A 93 -4.65 2.94 -13.62
N ALA A 94 -4.94 3.45 -12.44
CA ALA A 94 -6.26 3.96 -12.04
C ALA A 94 -6.66 5.19 -12.88
N CYS A 95 -5.74 6.15 -13.09
CA CYS A 95 -5.98 7.29 -13.99
C CYS A 95 -6.29 6.83 -15.41
N ARG A 96 -5.54 5.85 -15.94
CA ARG A 96 -5.78 5.30 -17.28
C ARG A 96 -7.10 4.54 -17.40
N ARG A 97 -7.41 3.69 -16.43
CA ARG A 97 -8.47 2.68 -16.54
C ARG A 97 -9.80 3.12 -15.93
N PHE A 98 -9.77 3.95 -14.89
CA PHE A 98 -10.97 4.38 -14.19
C PHE A 98 -11.44 5.76 -14.69
N LEU A 99 -10.49 6.66 -14.97
CA LEU A 99 -10.79 8.02 -15.42
C LEU A 99 -10.62 8.22 -16.93
N GLY A 100 -10.07 7.23 -17.65
CA GLY A 100 -9.87 7.31 -19.10
C GLY A 100 -8.84 8.35 -19.54
N LEU A 101 -7.94 8.77 -18.65
CA LEU A 101 -6.95 9.80 -18.95
C LEU A 101 -5.92 9.33 -19.99
N PRO A 102 -5.35 10.23 -20.81
CA PRO A 102 -4.23 9.90 -21.69
C PRO A 102 -2.96 9.57 -20.88
N VAL A 103 -1.98 8.92 -21.53
CA VAL A 103 -0.72 8.48 -20.90
C VAL A 103 -0.03 9.62 -20.15
N ALA A 104 0.13 10.77 -20.79
CA ALA A 104 0.86 11.91 -20.23
C ALA A 104 0.20 12.44 -18.94
N ALA A 105 -1.13 12.59 -18.93
CA ALA A 105 -1.85 13.04 -17.74
C ALA A 105 -1.79 12.01 -16.60
N ALA A 106 -1.91 10.72 -16.91
CA ALA A 106 -1.77 9.66 -15.91
C ALA A 106 -0.35 9.57 -15.35
N ALA A 107 0.67 9.76 -16.19
CA ALA A 107 2.08 9.77 -15.78
C ALA A 107 2.38 10.98 -14.88
N LEU A 108 1.86 12.16 -15.23
CA LEU A 108 1.98 13.36 -14.39
C LEU A 108 1.30 13.15 -13.04
N ALA A 109 0.07 12.62 -13.01
CA ALA A 109 -0.64 12.33 -11.77
C ALA A 109 0.16 11.35 -10.88
N ALA A 110 0.72 10.29 -11.46
CA ALA A 110 1.55 9.33 -10.74
C ALA A 110 2.87 9.95 -10.23
N ALA A 111 3.52 10.81 -11.02
CA ALA A 111 4.75 11.51 -10.65
C ALA A 111 4.53 12.54 -9.52
N LEU A 112 3.32 13.08 -9.39
CA LEU A 112 2.94 14.01 -8.32
C LEU A 112 2.62 13.31 -6.99
N VAL A 113 2.46 11.99 -6.96
CA VAL A 113 2.14 11.25 -5.73
C VAL A 113 3.22 11.43 -4.65
N PRO A 114 4.53 11.23 -4.91
CA PRO A 114 5.55 11.41 -3.88
C PRO A 114 5.59 12.82 -3.25
N PRO A 115 5.66 13.93 -4.02
CA PRO A 115 5.66 15.26 -3.42
C PRO A 115 4.33 15.58 -2.73
N PHE A 116 3.19 15.10 -3.24
CA PHE A 116 1.90 15.25 -2.56
C PHE A 116 1.88 14.55 -1.19
N SER A 117 2.25 13.27 -1.13
CA SER A 117 2.33 12.52 0.12
C SER A 117 3.33 13.13 1.10
N ALA A 118 4.46 13.65 0.61
CA ALA A 118 5.44 14.35 1.43
C ALA A 118 4.88 15.66 2.03
N ALA A 119 4.14 16.44 1.23
CA ALA A 119 3.50 17.68 1.69
C ALA A 119 2.42 17.40 2.74
N VAL A 120 1.56 16.39 2.52
CA VAL A 120 0.57 15.93 3.50
C VAL A 120 1.25 15.50 4.80
N ALA A 121 2.32 14.70 4.69
CA ALA A 121 3.05 14.21 5.84
C ALA A 121 3.73 15.34 6.64
N TRP A 122 4.30 16.33 5.95
CA TRP A 122 4.85 17.52 6.57
C TRP A 122 3.78 18.33 7.32
N ALA A 123 2.63 18.58 6.69
CA ALA A 123 1.54 19.33 7.29
C ALA A 123 0.99 18.62 8.55
N LEU A 124 0.82 17.30 8.50
CA LEU A 124 0.36 16.50 9.64
C LEU A 124 1.36 16.51 10.80
N ARG A 125 2.67 16.42 10.51
CA ARG A 125 3.70 16.56 11.54
C ARG A 125 3.69 17.94 12.19
N ALA A 126 3.54 19.00 11.38
CA ALA A 126 3.47 20.37 11.89
C ALA A 126 2.22 20.61 12.76
N ALA A 127 1.08 20.01 12.41
CA ALA A 127 -0.18 20.22 13.12
C ALA A 127 -0.38 19.32 14.35
N LEU A 128 0.08 18.06 14.30
CA LEU A 128 -0.25 17.02 15.27
C LEU A 128 0.97 16.38 15.95
N GLY A 129 2.19 16.78 15.58
CA GLY A 129 3.43 16.17 16.09
C GLY A 129 3.79 14.82 15.44
N GLY A 130 2.98 14.33 14.50
CA GLY A 130 3.17 13.06 13.80
C GLY A 130 2.09 12.02 14.12
N LEU A 131 2.10 10.92 13.38
CA LEU A 131 1.14 9.80 13.48
C LEU A 131 1.88 8.46 13.50
N GLY A 132 2.91 8.33 14.35
CA GLY A 132 3.69 7.09 14.47
C GLY A 132 4.34 6.66 13.15
N GLY A 133 4.80 7.61 12.33
CA GLY A 133 5.38 7.33 11.01
C GLY A 133 4.35 6.96 9.93
N SER A 134 3.05 7.17 10.18
CA SER A 134 1.98 6.86 9.22
C SER A 134 1.58 8.03 8.33
N GLU A 135 2.18 9.21 8.50
CA GLU A 135 1.70 10.48 7.92
C GLU A 135 1.71 10.47 6.39
N GLY A 136 2.66 9.76 5.77
CA GLY A 136 2.73 9.59 4.31
C GLY A 136 1.57 8.77 3.74
N TYR A 137 1.00 7.85 4.53
CA TYR A 137 -0.11 7.00 4.10
C TYR A 137 -1.45 7.75 4.13
N LEU A 138 -1.57 8.84 4.89
CA LEU A 138 -2.77 9.69 4.84
C LEU A 138 -2.90 10.36 3.47
N GLY A 139 -1.79 10.72 2.82
CA GLY A 139 -1.82 11.16 1.42
C GLY A 139 -2.41 10.07 0.51
N THR A 140 -2.05 8.80 0.72
CA THR A 140 -2.65 7.69 -0.04
C THR A 140 -4.14 7.53 0.27
N LEU A 141 -4.55 7.63 1.54
CA LEU A 141 -5.96 7.59 1.92
C LEU A 141 -6.77 8.73 1.27
N MET A 142 -6.20 9.93 1.17
CA MET A 142 -6.82 11.05 0.44
C MET A 142 -6.99 10.74 -1.05
N LEU A 143 -6.04 10.03 -1.67
CA LEU A 143 -6.18 9.59 -3.08
C LEU A 143 -7.35 8.59 -3.23
N PHE A 144 -7.51 7.65 -2.30
CA PHE A 144 -8.68 6.76 -2.28
C PHE A 144 -10.00 7.55 -2.23
N ALA A 145 -10.10 8.53 -1.33
CA ALA A 145 -11.26 9.39 -1.23
C ALA A 145 -11.48 10.19 -2.53
N ALA A 146 -10.43 10.77 -3.10
CA ALA A 146 -10.51 11.53 -4.35
C ALA A 146 -11.02 10.68 -5.53
N PHE A 147 -10.48 9.47 -5.71
CA PHE A 147 -10.96 8.56 -6.75
C PHE A 147 -12.41 8.12 -6.51
N ALA A 148 -12.77 7.76 -5.27
CA ALA A 148 -14.14 7.37 -4.94
C ALA A 148 -15.14 8.51 -5.22
N LEU A 149 -14.82 9.74 -4.82
CA LEU A 149 -15.64 10.93 -5.07
C LEU A 149 -15.76 11.24 -6.56
N ALA A 150 -14.65 11.19 -7.30
CA ALA A 150 -14.64 11.45 -8.75
C ALA A 150 -15.52 10.45 -9.53
N LEU A 151 -15.62 9.22 -9.03
CA LEU A 151 -16.39 8.14 -9.65
C LEU A 151 -17.80 7.99 -9.08
N ALA A 152 -18.14 8.66 -7.98
CA ALA A 152 -19.36 8.44 -7.22
C ALA A 152 -20.66 8.54 -8.05
N ARG A 153 -20.71 9.46 -9.02
CA ARG A 153 -21.85 9.63 -9.93
C ARG A 153 -21.73 8.81 -11.22
N ARG A 154 -20.52 8.61 -11.72
CA ARG A 154 -20.24 8.06 -13.05
C ARG A 154 -20.13 6.53 -13.05
N ASP A 155 -19.60 5.97 -11.97
CA ASP A 155 -19.47 4.53 -11.73
C ASP A 155 -19.62 4.24 -10.22
N PRO A 156 -20.85 4.33 -9.67
CA PRO A 156 -21.10 4.11 -8.24
C PRO A 156 -20.59 2.75 -7.71
N PRO A 157 -20.71 1.62 -8.45
CA PRO A 157 -20.13 0.35 -8.02
C PRO A 157 -18.61 0.41 -7.84
N LEU A 158 -17.86 1.02 -8.76
CA LEU A 158 -16.42 1.20 -8.61
C LEU A 158 -16.09 2.10 -7.42
N ALA A 159 -16.80 3.22 -7.29
CA ALA A 159 -16.60 4.16 -6.20
C ALA A 159 -16.78 3.51 -4.83
N ARG A 160 -17.81 2.65 -4.66
CA ARG A 160 -18.01 1.88 -3.42
C ARG A 160 -16.87 0.92 -3.14
N MET A 161 -16.36 0.21 -4.14
CA MET A 161 -15.24 -0.73 -3.95
C MET A 161 -13.94 0.00 -3.61
N ILE A 162 -13.66 1.15 -4.25
CA ILE A 162 -12.53 2.02 -3.88
C ILE A 162 -12.73 2.54 -2.45
N GLY A 163 -13.93 3.01 -2.10
CA GLY A 163 -14.26 3.46 -0.75
C GLY A 163 -14.06 2.37 0.31
N ALA A 164 -14.46 1.13 0.02
CA ALA A 164 -14.22 -0.02 0.90
C ALA A 164 -12.72 -0.28 1.09
N GLY A 165 -11.92 -0.25 0.02
CA GLY A 165 -10.46 -0.32 0.10
C GLY A 165 -9.87 0.82 0.95
N GLY A 166 -10.38 2.03 0.79
CA GLY A 166 -9.97 3.19 1.59
C GLY A 166 -10.33 3.05 3.06
N ALA A 167 -11.50 2.49 3.38
CA ALA A 167 -11.90 2.21 4.76
C ALA A 167 -10.98 1.16 5.41
N ILE A 168 -10.62 0.09 4.68
CA ILE A 168 -9.65 -0.91 5.16
C ILE A 168 -8.29 -0.24 5.42
N LEU A 169 -7.82 0.61 4.50
CA LEU A 169 -6.57 1.36 4.67
C LEU A 169 -6.63 2.31 5.88
N ALA A 170 -7.76 2.98 6.12
CA ALA A 170 -7.92 3.87 7.27
C ALA A 170 -7.80 3.11 8.59
N VAL A 171 -8.45 1.94 8.71
CA VAL A 171 -8.32 1.07 9.90
C VAL A 171 -6.89 0.53 10.02
N SER A 172 -6.25 0.22 8.89
CA SER A 172 -4.85 -0.20 8.87
C SER A 172 -3.92 0.89 9.42
N ILE A 173 -4.04 2.12 8.92
CA ILE A 173 -3.29 3.30 9.38
C ILE A 173 -3.49 3.51 10.88
N LEU A 174 -4.72 3.38 11.37
CA LEU A 174 -5.00 3.47 12.80
C LEU A 174 -4.22 2.42 13.58
N ALA A 175 -4.27 1.14 13.18
CA ALA A 175 -3.54 0.07 13.83
C ALA A 175 -2.03 0.31 13.87
N ARG A 176 -1.43 0.86 12.79
CA ARG A 176 -0.01 1.25 12.79
C ARG A 176 0.27 2.43 13.72
N SER A 177 -0.63 3.42 13.77
CA SER A 177 -0.39 4.69 14.48
C SER A 177 -0.51 4.54 16.00
N ILE A 178 -1.36 3.63 16.47
CA ILE A 178 -1.55 3.37 17.91
C ILE A 178 -0.58 2.34 18.48
N ASP A 179 0.26 1.71 17.65
CA ASP A 179 1.19 0.65 18.07
C ASP A 179 1.97 1.07 19.31
N GLY A 180 2.77 2.12 19.20
CA GLY A 180 3.55 2.68 20.31
C GLY A 180 2.74 3.03 21.56
N ALA A 181 1.47 3.44 21.39
CA ALA A 181 0.62 3.85 22.50
C ALA A 181 0.08 2.66 23.32
N VAL A 182 -0.03 1.48 22.71
CA VAL A 182 -0.55 0.28 23.39
C VAL A 182 0.52 -0.65 23.93
N CYS A 183 1.81 -0.41 23.64
CA CYS A 183 2.91 -1.33 24.00
C CYS A 183 2.89 -1.73 25.48
N ALA A 184 2.56 -0.80 26.40
CA ALA A 184 2.60 -1.04 27.84
C ALA A 184 1.57 -2.07 28.33
N ILE A 185 0.44 -2.20 27.62
CA ILE A 185 -0.66 -3.11 27.99
C ILE A 185 -0.77 -4.31 27.05
N PHE A 186 -0.25 -4.19 25.83
CA PHE A 186 -0.22 -5.24 24.82
C PHE A 186 1.15 -5.24 24.13
N PRO A 187 2.16 -5.94 24.70
CA PRO A 187 3.54 -5.93 24.20
C PRO A 187 3.72 -6.31 22.72
N PRO A 188 2.92 -7.22 22.12
CA PRO A 188 3.01 -7.48 20.68
C PRO A 188 2.65 -6.27 19.79
N GLY A 189 2.00 -5.24 20.33
CA GLY A 189 1.55 -4.08 19.58
C GLY A 189 0.41 -4.40 18.60
N THR A 190 0.16 -3.50 17.67
CA THR A 190 -0.91 -3.59 16.65
C THR A 190 -0.37 -3.55 15.23
N HIS A 191 0.96 -3.45 15.04
CA HIS A 191 1.56 -3.34 13.73
C HIS A 191 1.32 -4.57 12.83
N PHE A 192 1.23 -5.77 13.38
CA PHE A 192 0.89 -6.97 12.59
C PHE A 192 -0.50 -6.85 11.92
N LEU A 193 -1.44 -6.10 12.52
CA LEU A 193 -2.75 -5.82 11.91
C LEU A 193 -2.63 -4.91 10.70
N TRP A 194 -1.65 -4.00 10.68
CA TRP A 194 -1.33 -3.20 9.51
C TRP A 194 -0.99 -4.09 8.32
N HIS A 195 -0.21 -5.16 8.52
CA HIS A 195 0.11 -6.11 7.45
C HIS A 195 -1.12 -6.84 6.93
N LEU A 196 -1.93 -7.40 7.84
CA LEU A 196 -3.10 -8.18 7.47
C LEU A 196 -4.17 -7.33 6.77
N LEU A 197 -4.43 -6.13 7.28
CA LEU A 197 -5.41 -5.20 6.70
C LEU A 197 -4.96 -4.68 5.34
N ASN A 198 -3.67 -4.33 5.18
CA ASN A 198 -3.17 -3.95 3.86
C ASN A 198 -3.20 -5.13 2.88
N ALA A 199 -2.92 -6.37 3.32
CA ALA A 199 -3.03 -7.55 2.46
C ALA A 199 -4.47 -7.74 1.96
N ALA A 200 -5.45 -7.57 2.85
CA ALA A 200 -6.87 -7.56 2.50
C ALA A 200 -7.23 -6.40 1.54
N MET A 201 -6.67 -5.21 1.76
CA MET A 201 -6.84 -4.08 0.84
C MET A 201 -6.29 -4.41 -0.55
N PHE A 202 -5.08 -4.95 -0.67
CA PHE A 202 -4.51 -5.34 -1.97
C PHE A 202 -5.32 -6.43 -2.67
N TRP A 203 -5.87 -7.39 -1.91
CA TRP A 203 -6.78 -8.41 -2.41
C TRP A 203 -8.04 -7.81 -3.05
N VAL A 204 -8.53 -6.68 -2.54
CA VAL A 204 -9.66 -5.94 -3.13
C VAL A 204 -9.22 -5.09 -4.33
N MET A 205 -8.11 -4.37 -4.21
CA MET A 205 -7.76 -3.32 -5.18
C MET A 205 -7.15 -3.84 -6.48
N ILE A 206 -6.29 -4.86 -6.45
CA ILE A 206 -5.66 -5.39 -7.68
C ILE A 206 -6.72 -5.94 -8.67
N PRO A 207 -7.74 -6.69 -8.23
CA PRO A 207 -8.83 -7.12 -9.12
C PRO A 207 -9.61 -5.98 -9.78
N LEU A 208 -9.74 -4.80 -9.14
CA LEU A 208 -10.42 -3.64 -9.76
C LEU A 208 -9.65 -3.13 -10.98
N ILE A 209 -8.32 -3.14 -10.92
CA ILE A 209 -7.47 -2.78 -12.05
C ILE A 209 -7.65 -3.77 -13.20
N MET A 210 -7.70 -5.06 -12.89
CA MET A 210 -7.89 -6.12 -13.89
C MET A 210 -9.28 -6.06 -14.54
N SER A 211 -10.35 -5.92 -13.75
CA SER A 211 -11.73 -5.92 -14.25
C SER A 211 -11.99 -4.76 -15.20
N ARG A 212 -11.42 -3.57 -14.93
CA ARG A 212 -11.58 -2.39 -15.78
C ARG A 212 -10.83 -2.50 -17.09
N ARG A 213 -9.66 -3.14 -17.14
CA ARG A 213 -8.99 -3.42 -18.41
C ARG A 213 -9.81 -4.36 -19.28
N ALA A 214 -10.39 -5.41 -18.70
CA ALA A 214 -11.23 -6.34 -19.44
C ALA A 214 -12.45 -5.63 -20.06
N ALA A 215 -13.11 -4.75 -19.31
CA ALA A 215 -14.23 -3.95 -19.80
C ALA A 215 -13.82 -3.01 -20.96
N LEU A 216 -12.68 -2.33 -20.85
CA LEU A 216 -12.16 -1.45 -21.92
C LEU A 216 -11.83 -2.23 -23.20
N ALA A 217 -11.19 -3.40 -23.08
CA ALA A 217 -10.87 -4.26 -24.23
C ALA A 217 -12.13 -4.74 -24.96
N GLN A 218 -13.21 -5.08 -24.23
CA GLN A 218 -14.49 -5.46 -24.82
C GLN A 218 -15.18 -4.31 -25.55
N ALA A 219 -15.06 -3.08 -25.05
CA ALA A 219 -15.63 -1.90 -25.70
C ALA A 219 -14.95 -1.60 -27.05
N THR A 220 -13.63 -1.78 -27.16
CA THR A 220 -12.88 -1.56 -28.41
C THR A 220 -13.21 -2.60 -29.49
N VAL A 221 -13.58 -3.83 -29.12
CA VAL A 221 -13.96 -4.88 -30.09
C VAL A 221 -15.37 -4.65 -30.66
N ARG A 222 -16.22 -3.89 -29.95
CA ARG A 222 -17.63 -3.67 -30.32
C ARG A 222 -17.91 -2.37 -31.08
N GLY A 223 -16.94 -1.46 -31.17
CA GLY A 223 -17.06 -0.18 -31.87
C GLY A 223 -16.23 -0.17 -33.14
#